data_AF-A0A4V6BKN7-F1
#
_entry.id   AF-A0A4V6BKN7-F1
#
_cell.length_a   1.000
_cell.length_b   1.000
_cell.length_c   1.000
_cell.angle_alpha   90.00
_cell.angle_beta   90.00
_cell.angle_gamma   90.00
#
_symmetry.space_group_name_H-M   'P 1'
#
loop_
_entity.id
_entity.type
_entity.pdbx_description
1 polymer ?
#
loop_
_entity_poly.entity_id
_entity_poly.type
_entity_poly.pdbx_seq_one_letter_code
_entity_poly.pdbx_strand_id
1 'polypeptide(L)'
;MLKTNFEYQNMEIIGKKFEVDFGAKAVLDIESQTALTFHITEKNGIKVDESETVEIIITQIRSKLFILTWKEISGNTVTQIQDHKNQIVYMNWTLPNGDFIHAKGTIKPVN
;
A
#
# COMPACT_ATOMS: atom_id res chain seq x y z
N MET A 1 2.61 17.28 22.93
CA MET A 1 3.14 16.15 22.15
C MET A 1 2.36 14.92 22.55
N LEU A 2 1.37 14.51 21.75
CA LEU A 2 0.55 13.34 22.05
C LEU A 2 1.41 12.10 21.83
N LYS A 3 1.73 11.39 22.93
CA LYS A 3 2.33 10.07 22.87
C LYS A 3 1.22 9.06 22.59
N THR A 4 1.07 8.64 21.35
CA THR A 4 0.20 7.51 21.01
C THR A 4 0.96 6.23 21.28
N ASN A 5 0.76 5.68 22.48
CA ASN A 5 1.12 4.30 22.80
C ASN A 5 0.13 3.38 22.07
N PHE A 6 0.38 3.09 20.80
CA PHE A 6 -0.15 1.88 20.21
C PHE A 6 0.82 0.77 20.57
N GLU A 7 0.43 -0.12 21.48
CA GLU A 7 1.10 -1.40 21.62
C GLU A 7 1.03 -2.09 20.26
N TYR A 8 2.17 -2.20 19.60
CA TYR A 8 2.29 -2.77 18.27
C TYR A 8 1.95 -4.26 18.35
N GLN A 9 0.68 -4.58 18.10
CA GLN A 9 0.24 -5.92 17.74
C GLN A 9 1.12 -6.40 16.59
N ASN A 10 1.56 -7.66 16.65
CA ASN A 10 2.32 -8.30 15.59
C ASN A 10 1.45 -8.34 14.31
N MET A 11 1.58 -7.33 13.43
CA MET A 11 0.68 -7.19 12.29
C MET A 11 0.99 -8.28 11.26
N GLU A 12 -0.02 -9.09 10.95
CA GLU A 12 0.12 -10.26 10.07
C GLU A 12 0.61 -9.94 8.65
N ILE A 13 0.65 -8.67 8.24
CA ILE A 13 1.06 -8.24 6.90
C ILE A 13 2.55 -7.89 6.80
N ILE A 14 3.24 -7.70 7.94
CA ILE A 14 4.67 -7.37 7.96
C ILE A 14 5.51 -8.58 7.54
N GLY A 15 6.56 -8.35 6.75
CA GLY A 15 7.43 -9.35 6.16
C GLY A 15 6.77 -10.14 5.03
N LYS A 16 5.67 -9.64 4.45
CA LYS A 16 4.92 -10.31 3.39
C LYS A 16 4.83 -9.45 2.14
N LYS A 17 4.65 -10.14 1.02
CA LYS A 17 4.46 -9.56 -0.30
C LYS A 17 3.04 -9.75 -0.77
N PHE A 18 2.50 -8.72 -1.41
CA PHE A 18 1.15 -8.75 -1.97
C PHE A 18 1.15 -8.20 -3.39
N GLU A 19 0.56 -8.93 -4.32
CA GLU A 19 0.24 -8.40 -5.63
C GLU A 19 -1.04 -7.58 -5.52
N VAL A 20 -0.99 -6.35 -6.04
CA VAL A 20 -2.15 -5.49 -6.24
C VAL A 20 -2.40 -5.30 -7.72
N ASP A 21 -3.67 -5.29 -8.10
CA ASP A 21 -4.11 -5.07 -9.48
C ASP A 21 -5.27 -4.08 -9.50
N PHE A 22 -5.01 -2.90 -10.08
CA PHE A 22 -5.99 -1.83 -10.34
C PHE A 22 -6.23 -1.63 -11.86
N GLY A 23 -5.81 -2.58 -12.69
CA GLY A 23 -5.56 -2.41 -14.14
C GLY A 23 -4.09 -2.04 -14.43
N ALA A 24 -3.40 -1.49 -13.44
CA ALA A 24 -1.94 -1.51 -13.33
C ALA A 24 -1.57 -2.46 -12.18
N LYS A 25 -0.49 -3.23 -12.36
CA LYS A 25 -0.07 -4.26 -11.41
C LYS A 25 1.19 -3.84 -10.68
N ALA A 26 1.22 -4.11 -9.38
CA ALA A 26 2.41 -3.94 -8.57
C ALA A 26 2.51 -5.03 -7.50
N VAL A 27 3.73 -5.32 -7.06
CA VAL A 27 3.99 -6.11 -5.85
C VAL A 27 4.36 -5.15 -4.73
N LEU A 28 3.66 -5.22 -3.62
CA LEU A 28 3.93 -4.49 -2.39
C LEU A 28 4.69 -5.41 -1.44
N ASP A 29 5.95 -5.09 -1.14
CA ASP A 29 6.77 -5.75 -0.13
C ASP A 29 6.71 -4.96 1.17
N ILE A 30 5.98 -5.47 2.16
CA ILE A 30 5.80 -4.79 3.45
C ILE A 30 6.93 -5.23 4.38
N GLU A 31 8.10 -4.63 4.19
CA GLU A 31 9.35 -5.04 4.84
C GLU A 31 9.30 -4.90 6.36
N SER A 32 8.68 -3.83 6.86
CA SER A 32 8.59 -3.54 8.29
C SER A 32 7.34 -2.72 8.62
N GLN A 33 7.23 -2.28 9.87
CA GLN A 33 6.15 -1.36 10.29
C GLN A 33 6.21 0.00 9.61
N THR A 34 7.39 0.40 9.13
CA THR A 34 7.66 1.74 8.62
C THR A 34 8.21 1.75 7.20
N ALA A 35 8.39 0.59 6.57
CA ALA A 35 8.94 0.50 5.21
C ALA A 35 8.12 -0.44 4.34
N LEU A 36 7.83 0.02 3.12
CA LEU A 36 7.27 -0.77 2.04
C LEU A 36 8.04 -0.46 0.76
N THR A 37 8.35 -1.50 -0.02
CA THR A 37 8.81 -1.33 -1.40
C THR A 37 7.69 -1.74 -2.34
N PHE A 38 7.25 -0.83 -3.21
CA PHE A 38 6.34 -1.19 -4.29
C PHE A 38 7.14 -1.40 -5.58
N HIS A 39 6.86 -2.49 -6.28
CA HIS A 39 7.44 -2.82 -7.58
C HIS A 39 6.32 -2.85 -8.60
N ILE A 40 6.25 -1.84 -9.47
CA ILE A 40 5.26 -1.79 -10.54
C ILE A 40 5.75 -2.72 -11.66
N THR A 41 4.93 -3.69 -12.02
CA THR A 41 5.24 -4.72 -13.01
C THR A 41 4.50 -4.50 -14.32
N GLU A 42 3.38 -3.80 -14.29
CA GLU A 42 2.55 -3.54 -15.47
C GLU A 42 1.81 -2.20 -15.35
N LYS A 43 1.84 -1.37 -16.40
CA LYS A 43 1.03 -0.16 -16.55
C LYS A 43 0.31 -0.20 -17.89
N ASN A 44 -1.02 -0.09 -17.88
CA ASN A 44 -1.84 -0.09 -19.11
C ASN A 44 -1.55 -1.28 -20.06
N GLY A 45 -1.34 -2.48 -19.50
CA GLY A 45 -1.02 -3.68 -20.28
C GLY A 45 0.45 -3.80 -20.72
N ILE A 46 1.30 -2.81 -20.40
CA ILE A 46 2.72 -2.80 -20.77
C ILE A 46 3.55 -3.18 -19.56
N LYS A 47 4.45 -4.17 -19.72
CA LYS A 47 5.40 -4.54 -18.67
C LYS A 47 6.37 -3.41 -18.40
N VAL A 48 6.58 -3.12 -17.12
CA VAL A 48 7.55 -2.15 -16.63
C VAL A 48 8.32 -2.76 -15.45
N ASP A 49 9.43 -2.14 -15.08
CA ASP A 49 10.23 -2.53 -13.91
C ASP A 49 10.62 -1.25 -13.18
N GLU A 50 9.67 -0.72 -12.42
CA GLU A 50 9.85 0.49 -11.63
C GLU A 50 9.62 0.15 -10.16
N SER A 51 10.45 0.68 -9.27
CA SER A 51 10.29 0.44 -7.84
C SER A 51 10.71 1.61 -6.99
N GLU A 52 10.12 1.69 -5.80
CA GLU A 52 10.43 2.69 -4.80
C GLU A 52 10.17 2.13 -3.41
N THR A 53 11.12 2.38 -2.50
CA THR A 53 10.95 2.14 -1.07
C THR A 53 10.47 3.41 -0.40
N VAL A 54 9.36 3.33 0.32
CA VAL A 54 8.70 4.46 0.97
C VAL A 54 8.55 4.24 2.47
N GLU A 55 8.60 5.33 3.22
CA GLU A 55 8.18 5.32 4.61
C GLU A 55 6.66 5.25 4.69
N ILE A 56 6.14 4.29 5.45
CA ILE A 56 4.70 4.04 5.59
C ILE A 56 4.24 4.27 7.02
N ILE A 57 2.95 4.57 7.15
CA ILE A 57 2.20 4.44 8.40
C ILE A 57 1.16 3.35 8.18
N ILE A 58 1.13 2.35 9.08
CA ILE A 58 0.13 1.28 9.07
C ILE A 58 -0.84 1.49 10.24
N THR A 59 -2.14 1.55 9.95
CA THR A 59 -3.21 1.51 10.96
C THR A 59 -4.05 0.26 10.76
N GLN A 60 -4.08 -0.63 11.75
CA GLN A 60 -4.99 -1.77 11.73
C GLN A 60 -6.37 -1.33 12.23
N ILE A 61 -7.39 -1.44 11.38
CA ILE A 61 -8.77 -1.07 11.73
C ILE A 61 -9.49 -2.24 12.41
N ARG A 62 -9.27 -3.45 11.90
CA ARG A 62 -9.72 -4.73 12.48
C ARG A 62 -8.87 -5.86 11.93
N SER A 63 -9.14 -7.11 12.33
CA SER A 63 -8.49 -8.28 11.74
C SER A 63 -8.59 -8.25 10.20
N LYS A 64 -7.42 -8.39 9.54
CA LYS A 64 -7.24 -8.41 8.09
C LYS A 64 -7.73 -7.16 7.34
N LEU A 65 -7.92 -6.03 8.04
CA LEU A 65 -8.25 -4.74 7.43
C LEU A 65 -7.28 -3.67 7.91
N PHE A 66 -6.51 -3.11 6.98
CA PHE A 66 -5.45 -2.15 7.27
C PHE A 66 -5.60 -0.90 6.41
N ILE A 67 -5.17 0.23 6.97
CA ILE A 67 -4.90 1.44 6.22
C ILE A 67 -3.38 1.59 6.13
N LEU A 68 -2.85 1.77 4.93
CA LEU A 68 -1.46 2.14 4.69
C LEU A 68 -1.43 3.52 4.07
N THR A 69 -0.59 4.41 4.58
CA THR A 69 -0.38 5.74 3.99
C THR A 69 1.09 6.02 3.82
N TRP A 70 1.45 6.63 2.69
CA TRP A 70 2.82 7.05 2.42
C TRP A 70 2.87 8.24 1.47
N LYS A 71 4.08 8.77 1.29
CA LYS A 71 4.39 9.77 0.29
C LYS A 71 5.52 9.24 -0.59
N GLU A 72 5.33 9.31 -1.90
CA GLU A 72 6.35 8.99 -2.90
C GLU A 72 7.33 10.16 -3.06
N ILE A 73 8.52 9.88 -3.60
CA ILE A 73 9.54 10.88 -3.94
C ILE A 73 9.04 11.90 -4.95
N SER A 74 8.12 11.48 -5.82
CA SER A 74 7.39 12.32 -6.79
C SER A 74 6.54 13.41 -6.13
N GLY A 75 6.30 13.30 -4.82
CA GLY A 75 5.44 14.19 -4.06
C GLY A 75 4.00 13.69 -3.94
N ASN A 76 3.63 12.62 -4.65
CA ASN A 76 2.32 12.02 -4.52
C ASN A 76 2.10 11.50 -3.10
N THR A 77 0.88 11.64 -2.58
CA THR A 77 0.47 10.95 -1.35
C THR A 77 -0.48 9.82 -1.68
N VAL A 78 -0.28 8.67 -1.05
CA VAL A 78 -1.10 7.49 -1.27
C VAL A 78 -1.73 7.06 0.05
N THR A 79 -3.00 6.71 0.00
CA THR A 79 -3.70 5.98 1.06
C THR A 79 -4.32 4.73 0.47
N GLN A 80 -3.95 3.57 0.98
CA GLN A 80 -4.59 2.31 0.66
C GLN A 80 -5.41 1.79 1.84
N ILE A 81 -6.62 1.33 1.55
CA ILE A 81 -7.44 0.53 2.47
C ILE A 81 -7.38 -0.91 1.94
N GLN A 82 -6.67 -1.79 2.66
CA GLN A 82 -6.43 -3.16 2.26
C GLN A 82 -7.31 -4.11 3.08
N ASP A 83 -8.33 -4.70 2.45
CA ASP A 83 -9.14 -5.79 3.02
C ASP A 83 -8.58 -7.14 2.53
N HIS A 84 -7.66 -7.69 3.30
CA HIS A 84 -6.99 -8.96 3.02
C HIS A 84 -7.92 -10.17 3.20
N LYS A 85 -9.04 -10.02 3.93
CA LYS A 85 -10.05 -11.09 4.03
C LYS A 85 -10.83 -11.22 2.73
N ASN A 86 -11.21 -10.10 2.14
CA ASN A 86 -12.00 -10.05 0.91
C ASN A 86 -11.16 -9.91 -0.37
N GLN A 87 -9.83 -9.81 -0.25
CA GLN A 87 -8.90 -9.60 -1.37
C GLN A 87 -9.20 -8.34 -2.19
N ILE A 88 -9.63 -7.28 -1.51
CA ILE A 88 -9.98 -5.98 -2.10
C ILE A 88 -9.04 -4.92 -1.55
N VAL A 89 -8.59 -4.02 -2.41
CA VAL A 89 -7.87 -2.81 -2.01
C VAL A 89 -8.52 -1.59 -2.65
N TYR A 90 -8.67 -0.53 -1.86
CA TYR A 90 -9.01 0.81 -2.36
C TYR A 90 -7.78 1.69 -2.25
N MET A 91 -7.56 2.55 -3.24
CA MET A 91 -6.44 3.49 -3.28
C MET A 91 -6.96 4.90 -3.52
N ASN A 92 -6.45 5.84 -2.74
CA ASN A 92 -6.54 7.27 -3.00
C ASN A 92 -5.14 7.78 -3.26
N TRP A 93 -4.94 8.39 -4.42
CA TRP A 93 -3.68 9.01 -4.83
C TRP A 93 -3.94 10.50 -5.01
N THR A 94 -3.23 11.32 -4.24
CA THR A 94 -3.29 12.78 -4.37
C THR A 94 -2.01 13.24 -5.04
N LEU A 95 -2.14 13.81 -6.23
CA LEU A 95 -1.02 14.32 -7.01
C LEU A 95 -0.50 15.64 -6.41
N PRO A 96 0.73 16.09 -6.74
CA PRO A 96 1.30 17.33 -6.17
C PRO A 96 0.50 18.58 -6.54
N ASN A 97 -0.28 18.53 -7.63
CA ASN A 97 -1.18 19.61 -8.03
C ASN A 97 -2.53 19.61 -7.28
N GLY A 98 -2.76 18.63 -6.40
CA GLY A 98 -4.00 18.49 -5.62
C GLY A 98 -5.09 17.66 -6.27
N ASP A 99 -4.86 17.12 -7.47
CA ASP A 99 -5.82 16.22 -8.11
C ASP A 99 -5.95 14.90 -7.35
N PHE A 100 -7.18 14.39 -7.26
CA PHE A 100 -7.49 13.13 -6.60
C PHE A 100 -7.79 12.04 -7.63
N ILE A 101 -7.08 10.93 -7.51
CA ILE A 101 -7.35 9.70 -8.25
C ILE A 101 -7.80 8.64 -7.25
N HIS A 102 -8.94 8.02 -7.52
CA HIS A 102 -9.47 6.92 -6.74
C HIS A 102 -9.53 5.65 -7.58
N ALA A 103 -9.08 4.53 -7.01
CA ALA A 103 -9.15 3.23 -7.66
C ALA A 103 -9.57 2.14 -6.68
N LYS A 104 -10.25 1.12 -7.21
CA LYS A 104 -10.53 -0.13 -6.54
C LYS A 104 -9.84 -1.25 -7.31
N GLY A 105 -9.14 -2.12 -6.58
CA GLY A 105 -8.39 -3.22 -7.14
C GLY A 105 -8.52 -4.50 -6.32
N THR A 106 -7.73 -5.49 -6.71
CA THR A 106 -7.56 -6.73 -5.95
C THR A 106 -6.22 -6.73 -5.21
N ILE A 107 -6.16 -7.46 -4.10
CA ILE A 107 -4.92 -7.67 -3.35
C ILE A 107 -4.81 -9.15 -2.97
N LYS A 108 -3.66 -9.77 -3.27
CA LYS A 108 -3.42 -11.19 -3.03
C LYS A 108 -2.00 -11.42 -2.52
N PRO A 109 -1.78 -12.37 -1.61
CA PRO A 109 -0.42 -12.73 -1.20
C PRO A 109 0.37 -13.28 -2.39
N VAL A 110 1.64 -12.92 -2.48
CA VAL A 110 2.61 -13.55 -3.37
C VAL A 110 3.26 -14.71 -2.61
N ASN A 111 3.35 -15.88 -3.25
CA ASN A 111 4.01 -17.07 -2.69
C ASN A 111 5.53 -16.98 -2.81
#